data_AF-A0A3D3R6T8-F1
#
_entry.id   AF-A0A3D3R6T8-F1
#
_cell.length_a   1.000
_cell.length_b   1.000
_cell.length_c   1.000
_cell.angle_alpha   90.00
_cell.angle_beta   90.00
_cell.angle_gamma   90.00
#
_symmetry.space_group_name_H-M   'P 1'
#
loop_
_entity.id
_entity.type
_entity.pdbx_description
1 polymer ?
#
loop_
_entity_poly.entity_id
_entity_poly.type
_entity_poly.pdbx_seq_one_letter_code
_entity_poly.pdbx_strand_id
1 'polypeptide(L)'
;MSFYGYHPIIEKWFRKRFQGPTEPQQQGWPCINRGEHTLISAPTGSGKTLTAFLSVIDRLVKRSLAGDLDDETSVIYVSPLRALSNDMH
;
A
#
# COMPACT_ATOMS: atom_id res chain seq x y z
N MET A 1 14.97 -9.53 1.08
CA MET A 1 13.84 -8.59 1.30
C MET A 1 13.09 -8.43 -0.01
N SER A 2 11.95 -9.09 -0.17
CA SER A 2 11.24 -9.17 -1.46
C SER A 2 10.07 -8.19 -1.51
N PHE A 3 10.08 -7.28 -2.49
CA PHE A 3 8.91 -6.50 -2.90
C PHE A 3 8.05 -7.38 -3.80
N TYR A 4 7.31 -8.31 -3.18
CA TYR A 4 6.56 -9.36 -3.87
C TYR A 4 5.66 -8.82 -4.99
N GLY A 5 6.13 -8.89 -6.23
CA GLY A 5 5.37 -8.50 -7.41
C GLY A 5 5.06 -7.02 -7.52
N TYR A 6 5.67 -6.13 -6.74
CA TYR A 6 5.48 -4.68 -6.92
C TYR A 6 6.15 -4.19 -8.20
N HIS A 7 5.61 -3.12 -8.77
CA HIS A 7 6.20 -2.43 -9.90
C HIS A 7 7.56 -1.80 -9.51
N PRO A 8 8.59 -1.87 -10.36
CA PRO A 8 9.94 -1.35 -10.03
C PRO A 8 9.97 0.13 -9.62
N ILE A 9 9.05 0.96 -10.11
CA ILE A 9 8.94 2.37 -9.71
C ILE A 9 8.60 2.49 -8.21
N ILE A 10 7.67 1.66 -7.72
CA ILE A 10 7.26 1.67 -6.32
C ILE A 10 8.40 1.18 -5.43
N GLU A 11 9.06 0.10 -5.83
CA GLU A 11 10.24 -0.42 -5.12
C GLU A 11 11.36 0.64 -5.06
N LYS A 12 11.69 1.28 -6.18
CA LYS A 12 12.72 2.33 -6.24
C LYS A 12 12.39 3.51 -5.34
N TRP A 13 11.14 3.97 -5.36
CA TRP A 13 10.67 5.04 -4.48
C TRP A 13 10.80 4.65 -3.00
N PHE A 14 10.35 3.44 -2.65
CA PHE A 14 10.38 2.96 -1.27
C PHE A 14 11.83 2.87 -0.75
N ARG A 15 12.73 2.26 -1.52
CA ARG A 15 14.15 2.10 -1.15
C ARG A 15 14.88 3.44 -1.00
N LYS A 16 14.46 4.47 -1.73
CA LYS A 16 15.01 5.83 -1.57
C LYS A 16 14.55 6.49 -0.26
N ARG A 17 13.36 6.11 0.24
CA ARG A 17 12.69 6.79 1.36
C ARG A 17 12.84 6.09 2.71
N PHE A 18 13.03 4.77 2.71
CA PHE A 18 13.05 3.93 3.90
C PHE A 18 14.21 2.92 3.86
N GLN A 19 14.72 2.54 5.03
CA GLN A 19 15.81 1.56 5.16
C GLN A 19 15.40 0.15 4.72
N GLY A 20 14.12 -0.20 4.89
CA GLY A 20 13.57 -1.49 4.53
C GLY A 20 12.12 -1.65 4.97
N PRO A 21 11.43 -2.70 4.50
CA PRO A 21 10.04 -2.95 4.87
C PRO A 21 9.91 -3.35 6.34
N THR A 22 8.89 -2.86 7.02
CA THR A 22 8.56 -3.26 8.41
C THR A 22 7.89 -4.63 8.45
N GLU A 23 7.79 -5.23 9.63
CA GLU A 23 7.13 -6.53 9.81
C GLU A 23 5.71 -6.61 9.18
N PRO A 24 4.75 -5.69 9.47
CA PRO A 24 3.42 -5.76 8.86
C PRO A 24 3.47 -5.63 7.34
N GLN A 25 4.44 -4.90 6.78
CA GLN A 25 4.63 -4.78 5.33
C GLN A 25 5.09 -6.11 4.73
N GLN A 26 6.11 -6.74 5.33
CA GLN A 26 6.64 -8.02 4.86
C GLN A 26 5.59 -9.13 4.92
N GLN A 27 4.76 -9.15 5.95
CA GLN A 27 3.71 -10.16 6.13
C GLN A 27 2.44 -9.86 5.33
N GLY A 28 2.03 -8.58 5.25
CA GLY A 28 0.77 -8.17 4.63
C GLY A 28 0.83 -8.09 3.10
N TRP A 29 1.93 -7.61 2.52
CA TRP A 29 2.04 -7.40 1.09
C TRP A 29 1.80 -8.66 0.24
N PRO A 30 2.33 -9.85 0.58
CA PRO A 30 2.03 -11.06 -0.19
C PRO A 30 0.53 -11.37 -0.26
N CYS A 31 -0.20 -11.23 0.86
CA CYS A 31 -1.63 -11.50 0.93
C CYS A 31 -2.44 -10.45 0.16
N ILE A 32 -2.14 -9.17 0.40
CA ILE A 32 -2.82 -8.08 -0.30
C ILE A 32 -2.56 -8.18 -1.80
N ASN A 33 -1.35 -8.48 -2.26
CA ASN A 33 -1.04 -8.56 -3.69
C ASN A 33 -1.70 -9.75 -4.39
N ARG A 34 -2.02 -10.83 -3.66
CA ARG A 34 -2.85 -11.94 -4.18
C ARG A 34 -4.33 -11.61 -4.27
N GLY A 35 -4.76 -10.44 -3.82
CA GLY A 35 -6.16 -10.04 -3.81
C GLY A 35 -6.94 -10.53 -2.59
N GLU A 36 -6.26 -11.03 -1.56
CA GLU A 36 -6.91 -11.60 -0.38
C GLU A 36 -7.39 -10.49 0.58
N HIS A 37 -8.56 -10.72 1.20
CA HIS A 37 -8.99 -9.92 2.34
C HIS A 37 -7.99 -10.08 3.48
N THR A 38 -7.37 -8.98 3.89
CA THR A 38 -6.23 -9.01 4.82
C THR A 38 -6.50 -8.12 6.03
N LEU A 39 -6.45 -8.71 7.24
CA LEU A 39 -6.47 -7.98 8.51
C LEU A 39 -5.04 -7.82 9.01
N ILE A 40 -4.59 -6.59 9.22
CA ILE A 40 -3.27 -6.28 9.79
C ILE A 40 -3.45 -5.80 11.23
N SER A 41 -3.06 -6.65 12.18
CA SER A 41 -2.97 -6.29 13.59
C SER A 41 -1.50 -6.12 13.98
N ALA A 42 -1.08 -4.89 14.27
CA ALA A 42 0.28 -4.57 14.67
C ALA A 42 0.27 -3.30 15.57
N PRO A 43 1.33 -3.04 16.34
CA PRO A 43 1.44 -1.84 17.16
C PRO A 43 1.29 -0.52 16.38
N THR A 44 0.96 0.55 17.09
CA THR A 44 0.95 1.91 16.52
C THR A 44 2.37 2.28 16.06
N GLY A 45 2.48 3.03 14.96
CA GLY A 45 3.78 3.41 14.39
C GLY A 45 4.47 2.32 13.56
N SER A 46 3.96 1.09 13.49
CA SER A 46 4.60 -0.02 12.74
C SER A 46 4.44 0.05 11.21
N GLY A 47 3.80 1.09 10.66
CA GLY A 47 3.64 1.27 9.21
C GLY A 47 2.46 0.51 8.57
N LYS A 48 1.41 0.19 9.35
CA LYS A 48 0.19 -0.47 8.86
C LYS A 48 -0.48 0.30 7.71
N THR A 49 -0.58 1.63 7.83
CA THR A 49 -1.16 2.49 6.79
C THR A 49 -0.42 2.33 5.48
N LEU A 50 0.91 2.48 5.49
CA LEU A 50 1.72 2.30 4.28
C LEU A 50 1.65 0.86 3.75
N THR A 51 1.43 -0.15 4.60
CA THR A 51 1.22 -1.53 4.14
C THR A 51 0.01 -1.63 3.21
N ALA A 52 -1.14 -1.10 3.63
CA ALA A 52 -2.35 -1.10 2.81
C ALA A 52 -2.21 -0.18 1.59
N PHE A 53 -1.84 1.09 1.81
CA PHE A 53 -1.82 2.11 0.75
C PHE A 53 -0.79 1.85 -0.34
N LEU A 54 0.40 1.33 -0.01
CA LEU A 54 1.40 1.07 -1.04
C LEU A 54 0.92 -0.02 -2.01
N SER A 55 0.22 -1.04 -1.51
CA SER A 55 -0.39 -2.09 -2.35
C SER A 55 -1.45 -1.53 -3.29
N VAL A 56 -2.24 -0.56 -2.82
CA VAL A 56 -3.23 0.14 -3.64
C VAL A 56 -2.55 0.97 -4.72
N ILE A 57 -1.56 1.80 -4.36
CA ILE A 57 -0.82 2.63 -5.31
C ILE A 57 -0.14 1.78 -6.37
N ASP A 58 0.44 0.64 -5.99
CA ASP A 58 1.05 -0.30 -6.92
C ASP A 58 0.07 -0.82 -7.98
N ARG A 59 -1.15 -1.18 -7.57
CA ARG A 59 -2.21 -1.59 -8.49
C ARG A 59 -2.61 -0.45 -9.43
N LEU A 60 -2.78 0.77 -8.91
CA LEU A 60 -3.13 1.93 -9.73
C LEU A 60 -2.03 2.28 -10.75
N VAL A 61 -0.75 2.19 -10.35
CA VAL A 61 0.38 2.42 -11.26
C VAL A 61 0.42 1.36 -12.37
N LYS A 62 0.25 0.07 -12.03
CA LYS A 62 0.18 -0.99 -13.03
C LYS A 62 -0.98 -0.79 -13.99
N ARG A 63 -2.15 -0.42 -13.47
CA ARG A 63 -3.34 -0.12 -14.27
C ARG A 63 -3.10 1.05 -15.24
N SER A 64 -2.57 2.15 -14.71
CA SER A 64 -2.20 3.33 -15.52
C SER A 64 -1.24 2.97 -16.65
N LEU A 65 -0.22 2.15 -16.38
CA LEU A 65 0.75 1.70 -17.39
C LEU A 65 0.15 0.74 -18.42
N ALA A 66 -0.88 -0.02 -18.06
CA ALA A 66 -1.63 -0.89 -18.96
C ALA A 66 -2.67 -0.12 -19.80
N GLY A 67 -2.94 1.15 -19.47
CA GLY A 67 -3.97 1.95 -20.12
C GLY A 67 -5.41 1.58 -19.71
N ASP A 68 -5.59 0.92 -18.56
CA ASP A 68 -6.89 0.44 -18.04
C ASP A 68 -7.34 1.18 -16.76
N LEU A 69 -6.73 2.33 -16.49
CA LEU A 69 -7.09 3.18 -15.35
C LEU A 69 -8.12 4.22 -15.80
N ASP A 70 -9.40 3.91 -15.59
CA ASP A 70 -10.51 4.82 -15.84
C ASP A 70 -10.56 5.98 -14.84
N ASP A 71 -11.17 7.10 -15.24
CA ASP A 71 -11.39 8.27 -14.39
C ASP A 71 -12.57 8.03 -13.43
N GLU A 72 -12.35 7.14 -12.46
CA GLU A 72 -13.34 6.72 -11.48
C GLU A 72 -12.72 6.47 -10.10
N THR A 73 -13.58 6.45 -9.07
CA THR A 73 -13.12 6.13 -7.70
C THR A 73 -12.80 4.65 -7.59
N SER A 74 -11.51 4.31 -7.50
CA SER A 74 -11.04 2.92 -7.37
C SER A 74 -10.83 2.42 -5.93
N VAL A 75 -10.81 3.33 -4.94
CA VAL A 75 -10.37 3.01 -3.57
C VAL A 75 -11.18 3.81 -2.55
N ILE A 76 -11.66 3.14 -1.51
CA ILE A 76 -12.30 3.78 -0.36
C ILE A 76 -11.46 3.50 0.89
N TYR A 77 -11.00 4.56 1.54
CA TYR A 77 -10.40 4.50 2.86
C TYR A 77 -11.41 5.01 3.90
N VAL A 78 -11.62 4.23 4.95
CA VAL A 78 -12.56 4.56 6.03
C VAL A 78 -11.77 4.68 7.33
N SER A 79 -11.89 5.83 7.99
CA SER A 79 -11.32 6.09 9.31
C SER A 79 -12.45 6.45 10.28
N PRO A 80 -12.42 5.96 11.53
CA PRO A 80 -13.40 6.36 12.55
C PRO A 80 -13.17 7.78 13.07
N LEU A 81 -12.02 8.40 12.79
CA LEU A 81 -11.64 9.73 13.29
C LEU A 81 -11.31 10.68 12.14
N ARG A 82 -11.89 11.89 12.17
CA ARG A 82 -11.59 12.96 11.20
C ARG A 82 -10.12 13.37 11.21
N ALA A 83 -9.50 13.47 12.39
CA ALA A 83 -8.09 13.86 12.52
C ALA A 83 -7.17 12.89 11.76
N LEU A 84 -7.45 11.58 11.83
CA LEU A 84 -6.67 10.57 11.13
C LEU A 84 -6.90 10.58 9.62
N SER A 85 -8.08 11.01 9.15
CA SER A 85 -8.29 11.27 7.71
C SER A 85 -7.52 12.51 7.24
N ASN A 86 -7.44 13.55 8.07
CA ASN A 86 -6.74 14.79 7.73
C ASN A 86 -5.21 14.62 7.70
N ASP A 87 -4.66 13.67 8.47
CA ASP A 87 -3.25 13.28 8.40
C ASP A 87 -2.84 12.63 7.06
N MET A 88 -3.79 12.37 6.16
CA MET A 88 -3.58 11.74 4.85
C MET A 88 -3.59 12.72 3.66
N HIS A 89 -3.45 14.03 3.91
CA HIS A 89 -3.38 15.07 2.87
C HIS A 89 -1.99 15.22 2.22
#